data_AF-A0A7S0B2J4-F1
#
_entry.id   AF-A0A7S0B2J4-F1
#
_cell.length_a   1.000
_cell.length_b   1.000
_cell.length_c   1.000
_cell.angle_alpha   90.00
_cell.angle_beta   90.00
_cell.angle_gamma   90.00
#
_symmetry.space_group_name_H-M   'P 1'
#
loop_
_entity.id
_entity.type
_entity.pdbx_description
1 polymer ?
#
loop_
_entity_poly.entity_id
_entity_poly.type
_entity_poly.pdbx_seq_one_letter_code
_entity_poly.pdbx_strand_id
1 'polypeptide(L)'
;MDAIPEATDEDAELMPNIICTFHRWMVKNGRRESTAKTYARQVLVLFEEDGKTPASMASQEYFAITKASFKNKSGNSQRSASVKCFMDFWKERGNGPFDDAKGDKVYQLKTRPSRSKAADHAALSAPENEEARRLRAELELPSEGWSVVVRSRESGDLIAAVSPGGTSYHTREAVDRRLGRLPAAAAGAATAAAAPAT
;
A
#
# COMPACT_ATOMS: atom_id res chain seq x y z
N MET A 1 -2.65 14.79 -10.56
CA MET A 1 -1.85 13.55 -10.67
C MET A 1 -2.77 12.48 -11.19
N ASP A 2 -2.42 11.88 -12.31
CA ASP A 2 -3.20 10.86 -12.99
C ASP A 2 -3.52 9.70 -12.04
N ALA A 3 -4.81 9.37 -11.93
CA ALA A 3 -5.25 8.32 -11.03
C ALA A 3 -4.67 6.98 -11.48
N ILE A 4 -3.86 6.34 -10.63
CA ILE A 4 -3.36 4.99 -10.88
C ILE A 4 -4.58 4.06 -11.11
N PRO A 5 -4.68 3.40 -12.29
CA PRO A 5 -5.81 2.55 -12.65
C PRO A 5 -6.15 1.51 -11.59
N GLU A 6 -7.44 1.42 -11.27
CA GLU A 6 -7.97 0.44 -10.32
C GLU A 6 -8.18 -0.91 -11.01
N ALA A 7 -7.97 -1.98 -10.25
CA ALA A 7 -8.18 -3.35 -10.72
C ALA A 7 -9.67 -3.60 -10.99
N THR A 8 -9.96 -4.24 -12.13
CA THR A 8 -11.30 -4.79 -12.41
C THR A 8 -11.48 -6.15 -11.74
N ASP A 9 -12.69 -6.70 -11.78
CA ASP A 9 -12.95 -8.06 -11.30
C ASP A 9 -12.15 -9.11 -12.11
N GLU A 10 -11.93 -8.87 -13.41
CA GLU A 10 -11.10 -9.69 -14.28
C GLU A 10 -9.62 -9.72 -13.81
N ASP A 11 -9.09 -8.57 -13.40
CA ASP A 11 -7.74 -8.49 -12.81
C ASP A 11 -7.65 -9.31 -11.52
N ALA A 12 -8.71 -9.30 -10.71
CA ALA A 12 -8.76 -10.06 -9.46
C ALA A 12 -8.82 -11.57 -9.72
N GLU A 13 -9.54 -12.02 -10.75
CA GLU A 13 -9.57 -13.42 -11.17
C GLU A 13 -8.22 -13.91 -11.72
N LEU A 14 -7.50 -13.04 -12.44
CA LEU A 14 -6.18 -13.35 -12.99
C LEU A 14 -5.06 -13.28 -11.95
N MET A 15 -5.24 -12.51 -10.88
CA MET A 15 -4.18 -12.24 -9.92
C MET A 15 -3.54 -13.50 -9.30
N PRO A 16 -4.28 -14.54 -8.87
CA PRO A 16 -3.67 -15.78 -8.39
C PRO A 16 -2.69 -16.41 -9.40
N ASN A 17 -3.05 -16.41 -10.69
CA ASN A 17 -2.22 -16.96 -11.76
C ASN A 17 -0.99 -16.09 -12.02
N ILE A 18 -1.15 -14.76 -11.99
CA ILE A 18 -0.05 -13.79 -12.08
C ILE A 18 0.96 -14.02 -10.96
N ILE A 19 0.49 -14.16 -9.72
CA ILE A 19 1.37 -14.35 -8.55
C ILE A 19 2.03 -15.73 -8.57
N CYS A 20 1.32 -16.78 -9.00
CA CYS A 20 1.92 -18.11 -9.19
C CYS A 20 3.07 -18.06 -10.20
N THR A 21 2.84 -17.40 -11.33
CA THR A 21 3.83 -17.19 -12.37
C THR A 21 5.03 -16.38 -11.85
N PHE A 22 4.77 -15.27 -11.17
CA PHE A 22 5.80 -14.41 -10.59
C PHE A 22 6.68 -15.18 -9.61
N HIS A 23 6.06 -16.02 -8.77
CA HIS A 23 6.77 -16.88 -7.84
C HIS A 23 7.72 -17.84 -8.56
N ARG A 24 7.23 -18.57 -9.56
CA ARG A 24 8.05 -19.51 -10.36
C ARG A 24 9.16 -18.80 -11.12
N TRP A 25 8.87 -17.62 -11.67
CA TRP A 25 9.86 -16.79 -12.35
C TRP A 25 11.00 -16.38 -11.40
N MET A 26 10.69 -15.99 -10.16
CA MET A 26 11.72 -15.66 -9.17
C MET A 26 12.61 -16.86 -8.84
N VAL A 27 12.01 -18.04 -8.62
CA VAL A 27 12.74 -19.27 -8.33
C VAL A 27 13.65 -19.66 -9.49
N LYS A 28 13.14 -19.58 -10.73
CA LYS A 28 13.92 -19.81 -11.96
C LYS A 28 15.11 -18.85 -12.09
N ASN A 29 14.95 -17.60 -11.65
CA ASN A 29 16.02 -16.59 -11.62
C ASN A 29 16.92 -16.70 -10.37
N GLY A 30 16.94 -17.85 -9.69
CA GLY A 30 17.87 -18.14 -8.59
C GLY A 30 17.46 -17.55 -7.23
N ARG A 31 16.25 -16.99 -7.11
CA ARG A 31 15.73 -16.57 -5.80
C ARG A 31 15.41 -17.81 -4.96
N ARG A 32 15.81 -17.79 -3.68
CA ARG A 32 15.42 -18.84 -2.72
C ARG A 32 13.90 -18.95 -2.61
N GLU A 33 13.38 -20.18 -2.65
CA GLU A 33 11.96 -20.52 -2.54
C GLU A 33 11.21 -19.74 -1.44
N SER A 34 11.73 -19.74 -0.21
CA SER A 34 11.09 -19.05 0.92
C SER A 34 10.98 -17.53 0.71
N THR A 35 12.00 -16.93 0.08
CA THR A 35 12.02 -15.50 -0.23
C THR A 35 11.08 -15.18 -1.38
N ALA A 36 11.09 -16.01 -2.43
CA ALA A 36 10.20 -15.89 -3.57
C ALA A 36 8.73 -15.97 -3.11
N LYS A 37 8.39 -16.95 -2.27
CA LYS A 37 7.06 -17.10 -1.67
C LYS A 37 6.64 -15.88 -0.85
N THR A 38 7.56 -15.32 -0.05
CA THR A 38 7.31 -14.11 0.76
C THR A 38 7.00 -12.92 -0.13
N TYR A 39 7.78 -12.73 -1.21
CA TYR A 39 7.61 -11.60 -2.12
C TYR A 39 6.32 -11.72 -2.92
N ALA A 40 6.02 -12.92 -3.42
CA ALA A 40 4.76 -13.22 -4.08
C ALA A 40 3.56 -12.89 -3.17
N ARG A 41 3.66 -13.21 -1.87
CA ARG A 41 2.62 -12.84 -0.91
C ARG A 41 2.53 -11.35 -0.63
N GLN A 42 3.64 -10.62 -0.54
CA GLN A 42 3.55 -9.18 -0.36
C GLN A 42 2.94 -8.45 -1.55
N VAL A 43 3.20 -8.89 -2.78
CA VAL A 43 2.52 -8.32 -3.94
C VAL A 43 1.02 -8.59 -3.87
N LEU A 44 0.62 -9.80 -3.50
CA LEU A 44 -0.80 -10.12 -3.33
C LEU A 44 -1.47 -9.27 -2.24
N VAL A 45 -0.84 -9.11 -1.07
CA VAL A 45 -1.35 -8.26 0.02
C VAL A 45 -1.48 -6.81 -0.44
N LEU A 46 -0.51 -6.30 -1.21
CA LEU A 46 -0.58 -4.96 -1.76
C LEU A 46 -1.73 -4.80 -2.75
N PHE A 47 -2.02 -5.83 -3.55
CA PHE A 47 -3.20 -5.84 -4.42
C PHE A 47 -4.51 -5.85 -3.61
N GLU A 48 -4.58 -6.65 -2.56
CA GLU A 48 -5.74 -6.69 -1.64
C GLU A 48 -5.96 -5.34 -0.93
N GLU A 49 -4.88 -4.67 -0.51
CA GLU A 49 -4.91 -3.39 0.20
C GLU A 49 -5.23 -2.21 -0.74
N ASP A 50 -4.54 -2.11 -1.89
CA ASP A 50 -4.58 -0.92 -2.75
C ASP A 50 -5.51 -1.07 -3.96
N GLY A 51 -5.86 -2.30 -4.36
CA GLY A 51 -6.79 -2.59 -5.45
C GLY A 51 -6.35 -2.01 -6.80
N LYS A 52 -5.05 -2.00 -7.10
CA LYS A 52 -4.49 -1.46 -8.35
C LYS A 52 -4.26 -2.57 -9.36
N THR A 53 -4.39 -2.24 -10.65
CA THR A 53 -4.13 -3.23 -11.71
C THR A 53 -2.70 -3.78 -11.60
N PRO A 54 -2.43 -5.03 -12.04
CA PRO A 54 -1.08 -5.58 -12.03
C PRO A 54 -0.06 -4.70 -12.77
N ALA A 55 -0.46 -4.14 -13.92
CA ALA A 55 0.37 -3.21 -14.69
C ALA A 55 0.69 -1.92 -13.91
N SER A 56 -0.29 -1.37 -13.21
CA SER A 56 -0.11 -0.21 -12.32
C SER A 56 0.83 -0.51 -11.16
N MET A 57 0.71 -1.68 -10.54
CA MET A 57 1.60 -2.12 -9.46
C MET A 57 3.06 -2.31 -9.92
N ALA A 58 3.26 -2.61 -11.20
CA ALA A 58 4.57 -2.70 -11.83
C ALA A 58 5.14 -1.34 -12.31
N SER A 59 4.49 -0.22 -11.96
CA SER A 59 4.97 1.11 -12.33
C SER A 59 6.01 1.68 -11.35
N GLN A 60 6.84 2.60 -11.86
CA GLN A 60 7.80 3.34 -11.03
C GLN A 60 7.09 4.24 -10.00
N GLU A 61 5.93 4.78 -10.36
CA GLU A 61 5.11 5.62 -9.47
C GLU A 61 4.60 4.83 -8.27
N TYR A 62 4.01 3.65 -8.51
CA TYR A 62 3.54 2.78 -7.43
C TYR A 62 4.70 2.36 -6.52
N PHE A 63 5.86 1.99 -7.08
CA PHE A 63 7.04 1.68 -6.29
C PHE A 63 7.48 2.85 -5.39
N ALA A 64 7.50 4.09 -5.90
CA ALA A 64 7.88 5.26 -5.10
C ALA A 64 6.92 5.48 -3.92
N ILE A 65 5.61 5.32 -4.16
CA ILE A 65 4.58 5.39 -3.13
C ILE A 65 4.78 4.28 -2.08
N THR A 66 4.93 3.03 -2.50
CA THR A 66 5.16 1.89 -1.59
C THR A 66 6.45 2.08 -0.79
N LYS A 67 7.53 2.56 -1.42
CA LYS A 67 8.82 2.78 -0.76
C LYS A 67 8.72 3.82 0.36
N ALA A 68 7.97 4.89 0.13
CA ALA A 68 7.77 5.96 1.11
C ALA A 68 6.81 5.57 2.25
N SER A 69 5.99 4.54 2.07
CA SER A 69 4.98 4.09 3.04
C SER A 69 5.56 3.70 4.39
N PHE A 70 4.87 4.06 5.47
CA PHE A 70 5.24 3.67 6.83
C PHE A 70 5.29 2.15 7.01
N LYS A 71 4.34 1.40 6.44
CA LYS A 71 4.33 -0.07 6.48
C LYS A 71 5.57 -0.67 5.82
N ASN A 72 6.13 0.00 4.83
CA ASN A 72 7.40 -0.41 4.21
C ASN A 72 8.59 -0.11 5.13
N LYS A 73 8.65 1.08 5.74
CA LYS A 73 9.71 1.45 6.68
C LYS A 73 9.72 0.54 7.92
N SER A 74 8.56 0.29 8.51
CA SER A 74 8.40 -0.61 9.66
C SER A 74 8.66 -2.08 9.33
N GLY A 75 8.50 -2.47 8.06
CA GLY A 75 8.68 -3.84 7.57
C GLY A 75 10.05 -4.08 6.92
N ASN A 76 11.10 -3.36 7.31
CA ASN A 76 12.45 -3.49 6.76
C ASN A 76 12.50 -3.41 5.22
N SER A 77 11.71 -2.52 4.64
CA SER A 77 11.62 -2.29 3.19
C SER A 77 11.15 -3.48 2.34
N GLN A 78 10.62 -4.55 2.95
CA GLN A 78 10.25 -5.77 2.23
C GLN A 78 9.20 -5.52 1.15
N ARG A 79 8.19 -4.68 1.42
CA ARG A 79 7.13 -4.36 0.45
C ARG A 79 7.69 -3.74 -0.82
N SER A 80 8.53 -2.72 -0.68
CA SER A 80 9.17 -2.06 -1.82
C SER A 80 10.13 -2.99 -2.57
N ALA A 81 10.84 -3.88 -1.87
CA ALA A 81 11.68 -4.89 -2.50
C ALA A 81 10.86 -5.90 -3.33
N SER A 82 9.71 -6.31 -2.82
CA SER A 82 8.76 -7.17 -3.55
C SER A 82 8.19 -6.47 -4.78
N VAL A 83 7.77 -5.21 -4.66
CA VAL A 83 7.29 -4.41 -5.80
C VAL A 83 8.38 -4.24 -6.85
N LYS A 84 9.60 -3.87 -6.46
CA LYS A 84 10.72 -3.74 -7.42
C LYS A 84 10.94 -5.02 -8.20
N CYS A 85 10.95 -6.16 -7.52
CA CYS A 85 11.10 -7.46 -8.16
C CYS A 85 9.92 -7.79 -9.10
N PHE A 86 8.70 -7.36 -8.73
CA PHE A 86 7.52 -7.51 -9.57
C PHE A 86 7.57 -6.62 -10.82
N MET A 87 8.13 -5.40 -10.72
CA MET A 87 8.39 -4.55 -11.87
C MET A 87 9.33 -5.23 -12.86
N ASP A 88 10.40 -5.86 -12.38
CA ASP A 88 11.36 -6.56 -13.23
C ASP A 88 10.70 -7.75 -13.95
N PHE A 89 9.91 -8.54 -13.21
CA PHE A 89 9.07 -9.59 -13.77
C PHE A 89 8.12 -9.08 -14.87
N TRP A 90 7.41 -7.97 -14.59
CA TRP A 90 6.42 -7.42 -15.50
C TRP A 90 7.06 -6.81 -16.74
N LYS A 91 8.26 -6.25 -16.64
CA LYS A 91 9.03 -5.77 -17.80
C LYS A 91 9.45 -6.91 -18.72
N GLU A 92 9.86 -8.05 -18.15
CA GLU A 92 10.30 -9.21 -18.93
C GLU A 92 9.12 -9.95 -19.58
N ARG A 93 8.00 -10.08 -18.86
CA ARG A 93 6.89 -10.96 -19.26
C ARG A 93 5.66 -10.22 -19.77
N GLY A 94 5.40 -9.03 -19.26
CA GLY A 94 4.17 -8.26 -19.53
C GLY A 94 2.89 -9.04 -19.22
N ASN A 95 1.85 -8.76 -19.99
CA ASN A 95 0.53 -9.39 -19.86
C ASN A 95 0.43 -10.74 -20.62
N GLY A 96 1.51 -11.52 -20.64
CA GLY A 96 1.57 -12.82 -21.32
C GLY A 96 0.77 -13.93 -20.62
N PRO A 97 0.69 -15.14 -21.20
CA PRO A 97 -0.09 -16.25 -20.64
C PRO A 97 0.45 -16.65 -19.26
N PHE A 98 -0.38 -16.57 -18.22
CA PHE A 98 0.02 -16.90 -16.84
C PHE A 98 -0.15 -18.39 -16.54
N ASP A 99 0.74 -18.90 -15.70
CA ASP A 99 0.63 -20.24 -15.17
C ASP A 99 -0.60 -20.36 -14.26
N ASP A 100 -1.34 -21.45 -14.40
CA ASP A 100 -2.48 -21.75 -13.52
C ASP A 100 -2.00 -22.00 -12.08
N ALA A 101 -2.57 -21.23 -11.15
CA ALA A 101 -2.36 -21.38 -9.72
C ALA A 101 -2.96 -22.67 -9.16
N LYS A 102 -3.83 -23.36 -9.90
CA LYS A 102 -4.50 -24.63 -9.54
C LYS A 102 -5.19 -24.60 -8.17
N GLY A 103 -5.65 -23.42 -7.77
CA GLY A 103 -6.28 -23.21 -6.46
C GLY A 103 -5.32 -23.43 -5.27
N ASP A 104 -4.01 -23.28 -5.45
CA ASP A 104 -3.09 -23.20 -4.31
C ASP A 104 -3.58 -22.12 -3.34
N LYS A 105 -3.49 -22.39 -2.04
CA LYS A 105 -3.90 -21.47 -0.99
C LYS A 105 -2.87 -20.36 -0.81
N VAL A 106 -1.59 -20.61 -1.11
CA VAL A 106 -0.61 -19.57 -1.48
C VAL A 106 -1.16 -18.88 -2.74
N TYR A 107 -0.84 -17.68 -3.20
CA TYR A 107 -1.50 -17.05 -4.37
C TYR A 107 -3.03 -16.77 -4.31
N GLN A 108 -3.88 -17.56 -3.63
CA GLN A 108 -5.29 -17.21 -3.46
C GLN A 108 -5.43 -15.86 -2.76
N LEU A 109 -6.25 -15.00 -3.37
CA LEU A 109 -6.78 -13.80 -2.72
C LEU A 109 -7.59 -14.25 -1.52
N LYS A 110 -7.34 -13.65 -0.37
CA LYS A 110 -8.30 -13.71 0.72
C LYS A 110 -9.51 -12.95 0.20
N THR A 111 -10.64 -13.64 0.10
CA THR A 111 -11.91 -13.03 -0.29
C THR A 111 -12.03 -11.72 0.46
N ARG A 112 -11.93 -10.63 -0.32
CA ARG A 112 -12.31 -9.30 0.13
C ARG A 112 -13.64 -9.52 0.83
N PRO A 113 -13.85 -9.20 2.13
CA PRO A 113 -15.20 -9.16 2.62
C PRO A 113 -15.93 -8.28 1.61
N SER A 114 -16.96 -8.85 0.97
CA SER A 114 -17.77 -8.14 -0.02
C SER A 114 -17.99 -6.74 0.54
N ARG A 115 -17.74 -5.69 -0.25
CA ARG A 115 -18.07 -4.31 0.14
C ARG A 115 -19.60 -4.22 0.29
N SER A 116 -20.18 -4.85 1.30
CA SER A 116 -21.47 -4.47 1.82
C SER A 116 -21.22 -3.15 2.51
N LYS A 117 -21.65 -2.07 1.84
CA LYS A 117 -21.65 -0.66 2.30
C LYS A 117 -22.23 -0.43 3.71
N ALA A 118 -22.66 -1.48 4.41
CA ALA A 118 -23.32 -1.44 5.70
C ALA A 118 -22.44 -1.88 6.90
N ALA A 119 -21.37 -2.67 6.70
CA ALA A 119 -20.65 -3.26 7.84
C ALA A 119 -19.52 -2.36 8.40
N ASP A 120 -18.91 -1.51 7.57
CA ASP A 120 -17.88 -0.56 8.03
C ASP A 120 -18.45 0.66 8.77
N HIS A 121 -19.77 0.91 8.69
CA HIS A 121 -20.42 1.94 9.50
C HIS A 121 -20.65 1.51 10.96
N ALA A 122 -20.61 0.21 11.27
CA ALA A 122 -20.96 -0.29 12.60
C ALA A 122 -19.77 -0.38 13.56
N ALA A 123 -18.52 -0.47 13.05
CA ALA A 123 -17.32 -0.56 13.89
C ALA A 123 -16.70 0.81 14.24
N LEU A 124 -17.25 1.90 13.73
CA LEU A 124 -16.84 3.29 13.99
C LEU A 124 -17.97 4.16 14.55
N SER A 125 -18.97 3.56 15.19
CA SER A 125 -19.98 4.31 15.97
C SER A 125 -19.45 4.72 17.36
N ALA A 126 -18.17 5.10 17.45
CA ALA A 126 -17.72 5.97 18.54
C ALA A 126 -17.94 7.41 18.07
N PRO A 127 -18.55 8.29 18.89
CA PRO A 127 -18.79 9.66 18.49
C PRO A 127 -17.46 10.29 18.07
N GLU A 128 -17.40 10.78 16.83
CA GLU A 128 -16.26 11.48 16.26
C GLU A 128 -15.89 12.62 17.22
N ASN A 129 -14.81 12.46 17.99
CA ASN A 129 -14.34 13.45 18.95
C ASN A 129 -14.17 14.81 18.24
N GLU A 130 -14.45 15.90 18.96
CA GLU A 130 -14.39 17.26 18.38
C GLU A 130 -13.03 17.57 17.75
N GLU A 131 -11.96 17.00 18.30
CA GLU A 131 -10.60 17.05 17.74
C GLU A 131 -10.46 16.33 16.40
N ALA A 132 -11.05 15.14 16.24
CA ALA A 132 -11.05 14.41 14.98
C ALA A 132 -11.77 15.21 13.87
N ARG A 133 -12.84 15.93 14.22
CA ARG A 133 -13.57 16.80 13.29
C ARG A 133 -12.77 18.04 12.90
N ARG A 134 -12.09 18.69 13.85
CA ARG A 134 -11.20 19.83 13.57
C ARG A 134 -10.02 19.41 12.69
N LEU A 135 -9.38 18.28 12.99
CA LEU A 135 -8.28 17.73 12.20
C LEU A 135 -8.73 17.29 10.80
N ARG A 136 -9.95 16.78 10.66
CA ARG A 136 -10.52 16.47 9.34
C ARG A 136 -10.70 17.71 8.48
N ALA A 137 -11.21 18.79 9.09
CA ALA A 137 -11.35 20.08 8.42
C ALA A 137 -9.99 20.70 8.09
N GLU A 138 -9.01 20.58 8.99
CA GLU A 138 -7.65 21.10 8.79
C GLU A 138 -6.86 20.34 7.70
N LEU A 139 -7.06 19.03 7.60
CA LEU A 139 -6.44 18.15 6.62
C LEU A 139 -7.24 18.06 5.31
N GLU A 140 -8.36 18.79 5.19
CA GLU A 140 -9.28 18.79 4.05
C GLU A 140 -9.61 17.37 3.54
N LEU A 141 -9.76 16.39 4.44
CA LEU A 141 -9.95 15.00 4.04
C LEU A 141 -11.31 14.82 3.33
N PRO A 142 -11.40 14.00 2.26
CA PRO A 142 -12.68 13.68 1.63
C PRO A 142 -13.73 13.22 2.66
N SER A 143 -14.98 13.67 2.50
CA SER A 143 -16.11 13.31 3.37
C SER A 143 -16.43 11.81 3.33
N GLU A 144 -16.08 11.12 2.25
CA GLU A 144 -16.31 9.69 2.06
C GLU A 144 -15.06 8.85 2.34
N GLY A 145 -15.20 7.88 3.25
CA GLY A 145 -14.24 6.79 3.47
C GLY A 145 -12.96 7.13 4.26
N TRP A 146 -12.73 8.39 4.66
CA TRP A 146 -11.63 8.76 5.54
C TRP A 146 -12.11 8.94 6.98
N SER A 147 -11.37 8.36 7.95
CA SER A 147 -11.63 8.55 9.38
C SER A 147 -10.37 9.05 10.10
N VAL A 148 -10.54 9.89 11.12
CA VAL A 148 -9.42 10.36 11.94
C VAL A 148 -9.55 9.70 13.31
N VAL A 149 -8.53 8.96 13.71
CA VAL A 149 -8.46 8.27 15.00
C VAL A 149 -7.38 8.94 15.85
N VAL A 150 -7.78 9.47 17.00
CA VAL A 150 -6.86 9.94 18.04
C VAL A 150 -6.76 8.84 19.10
N ARG A 151 -5.55 8.32 19.34
CA ARG A 151 -5.29 7.33 20.38
C ARG A 151 -4.37 7.92 21.42
N SER A 152 -4.82 7.99 22.67
CA SER A 152 -3.96 8.39 23.78
C SER A 152 -2.95 7.28 24.10
N ARG A 153 -1.68 7.64 24.31
CA ARG A 153 -0.59 6.76 24.73
C ARG A 153 0.18 7.41 25.88
N GLU A 154 0.94 6.62 26.64
CA GLU A 154 1.81 7.12 27.73
C GLU A 154 2.83 8.17 27.26
N SER A 155 3.19 8.16 25.97
CA SER A 155 4.12 9.11 25.35
C SER A 155 3.44 10.35 24.74
N GLY A 156 2.14 10.54 24.94
CA GLY A 156 1.32 11.57 24.32
C GLY A 156 0.30 11.03 23.31
N ASP A 157 -0.61 11.90 22.85
CA ASP A 157 -1.68 11.54 21.93
C ASP A 157 -1.16 11.30 20.50
N LEU A 158 -1.56 10.17 19.90
CA LEU A 158 -1.25 9.81 18.52
C LEU A 158 -2.47 10.07 17.63
N ILE A 159 -2.33 11.02 16.70
CA ILE A 159 -3.33 11.32 15.68
C ILE A 159 -3.04 10.48 14.42
N ALA A 160 -4.06 9.83 13.87
CA ALA A 160 -3.95 9.01 12.67
C ALA A 160 -5.13 9.27 11.71
N ALA A 161 -4.86 9.71 10.49
CA ALA A 161 -5.85 9.70 9.42
C ALA A 161 -5.85 8.31 8.75
N VAL A 162 -6.98 7.64 8.72
CA VAL A 162 -7.17 6.33 8.12
C VAL A 162 -7.91 6.50 6.80
N SER A 163 -7.26 6.05 5.73
CA SER A 163 -7.84 6.02 4.38
C SER A 163 -8.91 4.92 4.24
N PRO A 164 -9.75 4.97 3.18
CA PRO A 164 -10.78 3.97 2.92
C PRO A 164 -10.27 2.52 2.81
N GLY A 165 -8.97 2.34 2.54
CA GLY A 165 -8.29 1.03 2.49
C GLY A 165 -7.70 0.58 3.83
N GLY A 166 -8.04 1.23 4.96
CA GLY A 166 -7.55 0.86 6.29
C GLY A 166 -6.10 1.25 6.57
N THR A 167 -5.48 2.07 5.72
CA THR A 167 -4.11 2.56 5.95
C THR A 167 -4.12 3.84 6.78
N SER A 168 -3.43 3.81 7.91
CA SER A 168 -3.27 4.94 8.85
C SER A 168 -2.04 5.79 8.54
N TYR A 169 -2.21 7.11 8.57
CA TYR A 169 -1.20 8.13 8.32
C TYR A 169 -1.09 9.03 9.55
N HIS A 170 0.13 9.25 10.03
CA HIS A 170 0.38 9.95 11.30
C HIS A 170 0.94 11.36 11.12
N THR A 171 1.09 11.84 9.88
CA THR A 171 1.57 13.20 9.57
C THR A 171 0.74 13.81 8.45
N ARG A 172 0.55 15.13 8.50
CA ARG A 172 -0.14 15.92 7.47
C ARG A 172 0.46 15.71 6.09
N GLU A 173 1.79 15.71 5.99
CA GLU A 173 2.50 15.47 4.73
C GLU A 173 2.22 14.09 4.13
N ALA A 174 2.05 13.05 4.97
CA ALA A 174 1.75 11.70 4.49
C ALA A 174 0.32 11.59 3.95
N VAL A 175 -0.60 12.34 4.56
CA VAL A 175 -1.99 12.51 4.09
C VAL A 175 -2.01 13.28 2.77
N ASP A 176 -1.36 14.44 2.72
CA ASP A 176 -1.33 15.31 1.53
C ASP A 176 -0.67 14.63 0.33
N ARG A 177 0.36 13.81 0.57
CA ARG A 177 0.97 12.98 -0.47
C ARG A 177 0.02 11.91 -0.99
N ARG A 178 -0.77 11.27 -0.11
CA ARG A 178 -1.76 10.26 -0.53
C ARG A 178 -2.90 10.89 -1.33
N LEU A 179 -3.27 12.12 -1.00
CA LEU A 179 -4.29 12.91 -1.69
C LEU A 179 -3.75 13.62 -2.95
N GLY A 180 -2.47 13.48 -3.28
CA GLY A 180 -1.87 14.08 -4.47
C GLY A 180 -1.72 15.60 -4.40
N ARG A 181 -1.74 16.20 -3.20
CA ARG A 181 -1.63 17.65 -2.96
C ARG A 181 -0.19 18.14 -2.89
N LEU A 182 0.77 17.24 -2.66
CA LEU A 182 2.20 17.54 -2.72
C LEU A 182 2.86 16.74 -3.85
N PRO A 183 3.71 17.37 -4.68
CA PRO A 183 4.57 16.62 -5.59
C PRO A 183 5.49 15.70 -4.79
N ALA A 184 5.85 14.56 -5.38
CA ALA A 184 6.82 13.63 -4.81
C ALA A 184 8.18 14.33 -4.64
N ALA A 185 8.40 14.97 -3.50
CA ALA A 185 9.63 15.68 -3.23
C ALA A 185 10.81 14.70 -3.23
N ALA A 186 11.81 15.07 -4.02
CA ALA A 186 13.05 14.37 -4.26
C ALA A 186 13.67 13.83 -2.97
N ALA A 187 14.12 12.58 -3.04
CA ALA A 187 15.06 12.05 -2.09
C ALA A 187 16.37 12.86 -2.19
N GLY A 188 16.74 13.52 -1.08
CA GLY A 188 18.13 13.90 -0.81
C GLY A 188 18.44 15.39 -0.96
N ALA A 189 18.47 16.10 0.16
CA ALA A 189 19.43 17.18 0.39
C ALA A 189 19.82 17.20 1.87
N ALA A 190 21.01 16.65 2.12
CA ALA A 190 21.99 16.97 3.16
C ALA A 190 21.55 17.15 4.63
N THR A 191 21.97 16.17 5.42
CA THR A 191 22.39 16.31 6.82
C THR A 191 23.64 17.21 6.93
N ALA A 192 23.74 17.91 8.07
CA ALA A 192 24.95 18.44 8.74
C ALA A 192 25.49 19.84 8.40
N ALA A 193 25.32 20.76 9.37
CA ALA A 193 26.29 21.75 9.89
C ALA A 193 25.51 22.75 10.78
N ALA A 194 25.90 23.23 11.96
CA ALA A 194 27.05 23.04 12.83
C ALA A 194 26.62 23.57 14.23
N ALA A 195 27.16 22.99 15.30
CA ALA A 195 27.04 23.54 16.65
C ALA A 195 27.92 24.79 16.80
N PRO A 196 27.49 25.85 17.51
CA PRO A 196 28.40 26.87 17.99
C PRO A 196 28.95 26.47 19.36
N ALA A 197 30.27 26.30 19.43
CA ALA A 197 31.01 26.37 20.68
C ALA A 197 31.35 27.83 20.98
N THR A 198 30.96 28.30 22.15
CA THR A 198 31.69 29.28 22.98
C THR A 198 31.20 29.14 24.41
#